data_AF-A0A841WW12-F1
#
_entry.id   AF-A0A841WW12-F1
#
_cell.length_a   1.000
_cell.length_b   1.000
_cell.length_c   1.000
_cell.angle_alpha   90.00
_cell.angle_beta   90.00
_cell.angle_gamma   90.00
#
_symmetry.space_group_name_H-M   'P 1'
#
loop_
_entity.id
_entity.type
_entity.pdbx_description
1 polymer ?
#
loop_
_entity_poly.entity_id
_entity_poly.type
_entity_poly.pdbx_seq_one_letter_code
_entity_poly.pdbx_strand_id
1 'polypeptide(L)' 'MSSFSSISVLQKTANITLSKPVQITLYMLLSSLIIWTALFSTYPAVHNATHSVRHHTLGVACH' A
#
# COMPACT_ATOMS: atom_id res chain seq x y z
N MET A 1 -9.93 47.39 -11.85
CA MET A 1 -10.79 46.26 -11.41
C MET A 1 -9.88 45.07 -11.15
N SER A 2 -9.52 44.81 -9.90
CA SER A 2 -8.73 43.65 -9.50
C SER A 2 -9.63 42.42 -9.48
N SER A 3 -9.44 41.52 -10.46
CA SER A 3 -10.15 40.23 -10.51
C SER A 3 -9.59 39.33 -9.41
N PHE A 4 -10.34 39.13 -8.34
CA PHE A 4 -10.03 38.12 -7.34
C PHE A 4 -10.37 36.74 -7.91
N SER A 5 -9.36 36.02 -8.42
CA SER A 5 -9.52 34.61 -8.75
C SER A 5 -9.76 33.81 -7.47
N SER A 6 -11.01 33.49 -7.19
CA SER A 6 -11.38 32.51 -6.17
C SER A 6 -10.92 31.13 -6.65
N ILE A 7 -9.73 30.70 -6.24
CA ILE A 7 -9.26 29.33 -6.51
C ILE A 7 -10.24 28.40 -5.81
N SER A 8 -11.01 27.65 -6.59
CA SER A 8 -11.97 26.69 -6.03
C SER A 8 -11.23 25.66 -5.18
N VAL A 9 -11.84 25.27 -4.06
CA VAL A 9 -11.29 24.24 -3.16
C VAL A 9 -10.91 22.98 -3.97
N LEU A 10 -11.73 22.62 -4.97
CA LEU A 10 -11.51 21.48 -5.85
C LEU A 10 -10.19 21.58 -6.66
N GLN A 11 -9.85 22.77 -7.13
CA GLN A 11 -8.62 23.04 -7.89
C GLN A 11 -7.38 23.10 -6.98
N LYS A 12 -7.55 23.54 -5.73
CA LYS A 12 -6.52 23.43 -4.68
C LYS A 12 -6.27 21.96 -4.33
N THR A 13 -7.33 21.18 -4.17
CA THR A 13 -7.25 19.74 -3.86
C THR A 13 -6.59 18.96 -4.98
N ALA A 14 -6.90 19.26 -6.25
CA ALA A 14 -6.27 18.61 -7.41
C ALA A 14 -4.73 18.76 -7.45
N ASN A 15 -4.18 19.84 -6.90
CA ASN A 15 -2.73 20.06 -6.81
C ASN A 15 -2.07 19.37 -5.61
N ILE A 16 -2.85 18.87 -4.66
CA ILE A 16 -2.36 18.22 -3.44
C ILE A 16 -2.61 16.70 -3.51
N THR A 17 -3.69 16.29 -4.20
CA THR A 17 -3.99 14.89 -4.41
C THR A 17 -3.06 14.30 -5.45
N LEU A 18 -2.38 13.23 -5.04
CA LEU A 18 -1.60 12.39 -5.93
C LEU A 18 -2.49 11.83 -7.05
N SER A 19 -1.94 11.62 -8.24
CA SER A 19 -2.72 11.07 -9.35
C SER A 19 -3.25 9.67 -8.99
N LYS A 20 -4.44 9.31 -9.50
CA LYS A 20 -5.05 7.99 -9.23
C LYS A 20 -4.09 6.82 -9.52
N PRO A 21 -3.32 6.81 -10.62
CA PRO A 21 -2.34 5.75 -10.87
C PRO A 21 -1.30 5.64 -9.74
N VAL A 22 -0.77 6.76 -9.26
CA VAL A 22 0.25 6.74 -8.21
C VAL A 22 -0.35 6.32 -6.87
N GLN A 23 -1.57 6.74 -6.55
CA GLN A 23 -2.28 6.24 -5.35
C GLN A 23 -2.44 4.71 -5.39
N ILE A 24 -2.85 4.16 -6.54
CA ILE A 24 -2.99 2.71 -6.74
C ILE A 24 -1.64 2.01 -6.58
N THR A 25 -0.58 2.54 -7.22
CA THR A 25 0.77 1.98 -7.11
C THR A 25 1.24 1.96 -5.65
N LEU A 26 1.08 3.06 -4.91
CA LEU A 26 1.46 3.12 -3.50
C LEU A 26 0.67 2.12 -2.66
N TYR A 27 -0.63 1.97 -2.92
CA TYR A 27 -1.47 1.00 -2.24
C TYR A 27 -1.04 -0.44 -2.52
N MET A 28 -0.73 -0.77 -3.77
CA MET A 28 -0.25 -2.10 -4.16
C MET A 28 1.12 -2.40 -3.53
N LEU A 29 2.04 -1.42 -3.50
CA LEU A 29 3.35 -1.56 -2.85
C LEU A 29 3.21 -1.78 -1.34
N LEU A 30 2.37 -0.99 -0.68
CA LEU A 30 2.09 -1.14 0.75
C LEU A 30 1.48 -2.51 1.06
N SER A 31 0.52 -2.95 0.25
CA SER A 31 -0.11 -4.26 0.40
C SER A 31 0.91 -5.39 0.23
N SER A 32 1.77 -5.28 -0.78
CA SER A 32 2.85 -6.24 -1.04
C SER A 32 3.82 -6.32 0.14
N LEU A 33 4.19 -5.17 0.71
CA LEU A 33 5.08 -5.08 1.87
C LEU A 33 4.45 -5.76 3.09
N ILE A 34 3.17 -5.50 3.38
CA ILE A 34 2.46 -6.13 4.50
C ILE A 34 2.42 -7.65 4.33
N ILE A 35 2.05 -8.13 3.14
CA ILE A 35 2.00 -9.56 2.83
C ILE A 35 3.38 -10.20 3.01
N TRP A 36 4.42 -9.56 2.48
CA TRP A 36 5.80 -10.01 2.64
C TRP A 36 6.21 -10.08 4.12
N THR A 37 5.97 -9.02 4.89
CA THR A 37 6.29 -8.99 6.32
C THR A 37 5.57 -10.08 7.10
N ALA A 38 4.30 -10.37 6.77
CA ALA A 38 3.55 -11.43 7.43
C ALA A 38 4.13 -12.82 7.11
N LEU A 39 4.33 -13.13 5.81
CA LEU A 39 4.82 -14.44 5.36
C LEU A 39 6.27 -14.73 5.79
N PHE A 40 7.08 -13.69 5.98
CA PHE A 40 8.50 -13.79 6.37
C PHE A 40 8.78 -13.32 7.79
N SER A 41 7.76 -13.15 8.63
CA SER A 41 7.94 -12.74 10.03
C SER A 41 8.77 -13.77 10.80
N THR A 42 9.72 -13.28 11.61
CA THR A 42 10.49 -14.08 12.57
C THR A 42 9.84 -14.11 13.95
N TYR A 43 8.77 -13.34 14.16
CA TYR A 43 8.03 -13.36 15.41
C TYR A 43 7.15 -14.63 15.49
N PRO A 44 7.33 -15.51 16.51
CA PRO A 44 6.74 -16.85 16.50
C PRO A 44 5.22 -16.89 16.32
N ALA A 45 4.48 -15.97 16.94
CA ALA A 45 3.02 -15.97 16.83
C ALA A 45 2.54 -15.69 15.40
N VAL A 46 3.17 -14.73 14.70
CA VAL A 46 2.83 -14.39 13.31
C VAL A 46 3.36 -15.45 12.35
N HIS A 47 4.57 -15.95 12.59
CA HIS A 47 5.14 -17.05 11.81
C HIS A 47 4.22 -18.27 11.83
N ASN A 48 3.83 -18.73 13.01
CA ASN A 48 2.99 -19.93 13.16
C ASN A 48 1.61 -19.74 12.55
N ALA A 49 1.02 -18.54 12.68
CA ALA A 49 -0.27 -18.23 12.08
C ALA A 49 -0.24 -18.23 10.54
N THR A 50 0.89 -17.84 9.94
CA THR A 50 1.04 -17.76 8.48
C THR A 50 1.75 -18.97 7.86
N HIS A 51 2.24 -19.91 8.68
CA HIS A 51 3.07 -21.04 8.24
C HIS A 51 2.37 -21.95 7.23
N SER A 52 1.10 -22.31 7.48
CA SER A 52 0.32 -23.12 6.53
C SER A 52 0.07 -22.38 5.20
N VAL A 53 -0.22 -21.08 5.28
CA VAL A 53 -0.41 -20.24 4.08
C VAL A 53 0.89 -20.20 3.27
N ARG A 54 2.03 -20.07 3.93
CA ARG A 54 3.35 -20.08 3.31
C ARG A 54 3.60 -21.37 2.53
N HIS A 55 3.31 -22.54 3.11
CA HIS A 55 3.46 -23.84 2.44
C HIS A 55 2.58 -24.03 1.21
N HIS A 56 1.41 -23.39 1.16
CA HIS A 56 0.52 -23.44 0.00
C HIS A 56 0.78 -22.31 -1.01
N THR A 57 1.67 -21.37 -0.71
CA THR A 57 1.98 -20.26 -1.61
C THR A 57 3.16 -20.63 -2.50
N LEU A 58 2.86 -20.93 -3.76
CA LEU A 58 3.85 -21.20 -4.79
C LEU A 58 4.87 -20.05 -4.88
N GLY A 59 6.16 -20.40 -4.82
CA GLY A 59 7.26 -19.44 -4.89
C GLY A 59 7.71 -18.84 -3.55
N VAL A 60 7.02 -19.15 -2.44
CA VAL A 60 7.47 -18.75 -1.10
C VAL A 60 8.22 -19.90 -0.45
N ALA A 61 9.55 -19.88 -0.57
CA ALA A 61 10.39 -20.89 0.06
C ALA A 61 10.16 -20.95 1.57
N CYS A 62 10.10 -22.16 2.15
CA CYS A 62 10.08 -22.42 3.58
C CYS A 62 11.27 -23.31 3.96
N HIS A 63 11.60 -23.38 5.25
CA HIS A 63 12.59 -24.29 5.82
C HIS A 63 12.26 -25.76 5.52
#